data_AF-A0A7X8VPR8-F1
#
_entry.id   AF-A0A7X8VPR8-F1
#
_cell.length_a   1.000
_cell.length_b   1.000
_cell.length_c   1.000
_cell.angle_alpha   90.00
_cell.angle_beta   90.00
_cell.angle_gamma   90.00
#
_symmetry.space_group_name_H-M   'P 1'
#
loop_
_entity.id
_entity.type
_entity.pdbx_description
1 polymer ?
#
loop_
_entity_poly.entity_id
_entity_poly.type
_entity_poly.pdbx_seq_one_letter_code
_entity_poly.pdbx_strand_id
1 'polypeptide(L)'
;MIPSDHFVRFYNEIFKYLDEHGGLEEYFLAISEQQEHHCLERFKNQGLQGVYEYYLKIRFEENCGLELELQDGCLHMFMQACPSLAKAIDNDAGLCRRYCEHCPGWTFPVYSKAGLYIIKDLMEHDLPQCQSWLFDDVQKAECKLAELQEKHPGIRFKHNF
;
A
#
# COMPACT_ATOMS: atom_id res chain seq x y z
N MET A 1 -18.01 14.31 12.59
CA MET A 1 -16.88 13.41 12.31
C MET A 1 -17.49 12.04 12.03
N ILE A 2 -17.28 11.46 10.86
CA ILE A 2 -17.75 10.11 10.55
C ILE A 2 -16.73 9.12 11.13
N PRO A 3 -17.16 8.10 11.89
CA PRO A 3 -16.27 7.07 12.43
C PRO A 3 -15.49 6.32 11.33
N SER A 4 -14.22 5.98 11.59
CA SER A 4 -13.34 5.37 10.58
C SER A 4 -13.82 4.00 10.06
N ASP A 5 -14.50 3.24 10.89
CA ASP A 5 -15.18 1.97 10.58
C ASP A 5 -16.29 2.16 9.55
N HIS A 6 -17.08 3.24 9.64
CA HIS A 6 -18.09 3.56 8.64
C HIS A 6 -17.47 3.87 7.27
N PHE A 7 -16.31 4.55 7.24
CA PHE A 7 -15.58 4.79 5.99
C PHE A 7 -15.03 3.49 5.39
N VAL A 8 -14.41 2.63 6.20
CA VAL A 8 -13.89 1.34 5.73
C VAL A 8 -15.00 0.48 5.13
N ARG A 9 -16.15 0.40 5.82
CA ARG A 9 -17.32 -0.31 5.31
C ARG A 9 -17.81 0.27 3.99
N PHE A 10 -17.90 1.60 3.90
CA PHE A 10 -18.33 2.29 2.68
C PHE A 10 -17.40 2.00 1.49
N TYR A 11 -16.08 2.17 1.64
CA TYR A 11 -15.15 1.86 0.54
C TYR A 11 -15.17 0.39 0.16
N ASN A 12 -15.32 -0.53 1.13
CA ASN A 12 -15.48 -1.95 0.84
C ASN A 12 -16.69 -2.25 -0.05
N GLU A 13 -17.84 -1.62 0.21
CA GLU A 13 -19.03 -1.73 -0.67
C GLU A 13 -18.78 -1.15 -2.06
N ILE A 14 -18.14 0.02 -2.14
CA ILE A 14 -17.76 0.62 -3.43
C ILE A 14 -16.83 -0.30 -4.21
N PHE A 15 -15.85 -0.92 -3.54
CA PHE A 15 -14.91 -1.84 -4.19
C PHE A 15 -15.64 -3.07 -4.72
N LYS A 16 -16.57 -3.67 -3.95
CA LYS A 16 -17.38 -4.80 -4.44
C LYS A 16 -18.19 -4.42 -5.67
N TYR A 17 -18.84 -3.26 -5.64
CA TYR A 17 -19.64 -2.79 -6.76
C TYR A 17 -18.79 -2.58 -8.02
N LEU A 18 -17.66 -1.89 -7.90
CA LEU A 18 -16.77 -1.60 -9.02
C LEU A 18 -16.00 -2.83 -9.51
N ASP A 19 -15.73 -3.81 -8.65
CA ASP A 19 -15.13 -5.09 -9.07
C ASP A 19 -16.10 -5.88 -9.96
N GLU A 20 -17.39 -5.87 -9.62
CA GLU A 20 -18.43 -6.55 -10.40
C GLU A 20 -18.79 -5.81 -11.69
N HIS A 21 -18.76 -4.47 -11.69
CA HIS A 21 -19.27 -3.64 -12.78
C HIS A 21 -18.18 -2.95 -13.61
N GLY A 22 -16.92 -3.10 -13.23
CA GLY A 22 -15.78 -2.35 -13.77
C GLY A 22 -15.63 -0.96 -13.15
N GLY A 23 -14.45 -0.34 -13.34
CA GLY A 23 -14.12 0.98 -12.81
C GLY A 23 -13.26 0.97 -11.55
N LEU A 24 -12.86 -0.21 -11.04
CA LEU A 24 -12.14 -0.32 -9.77
C LEU A 24 -10.73 0.28 -9.89
N GLU A 25 -10.04 0.01 -10.99
CA GLU A 25 -8.71 0.52 -11.30
C GLU A 25 -8.74 2.04 -11.47
N GLU A 26 -9.71 2.58 -12.22
CA GLU A 26 -9.92 4.01 -12.40
C GLU A 26 -10.20 4.71 -11.07
N TYR A 27 -10.97 4.05 -10.19
CA TYR A 27 -11.23 4.56 -8.85
C TYR A 27 -9.95 4.66 -8.01
N PHE A 28 -9.09 3.64 -8.06
CA PHE A 28 -7.79 3.69 -7.38
C PHE A 28 -6.87 4.78 -7.94
N LEU A 29 -6.88 4.98 -9.26
CA LEU A 29 -6.13 6.07 -9.89
C LEU A 29 -6.65 7.45 -9.47
N ALA A 30 -7.97 7.64 -9.37
CA ALA A 30 -8.54 8.89 -8.86
C ALA A 30 -8.12 9.15 -7.41
N ILE A 31 -8.03 8.11 -6.56
CA ILE A 31 -7.45 8.24 -5.21
C ILE A 31 -5.98 8.63 -5.29
N SER A 32 -5.20 8.03 -6.19
CA SER A 32 -3.79 8.38 -6.40
C SER A 32 -3.62 9.85 -6.72
N GLU A 33 -4.37 10.36 -7.70
CA GLU A 33 -4.30 11.76 -8.14
C GLU A 33 -4.57 12.72 -6.97
N GLN A 34 -5.56 12.39 -6.13
CA GLN A 34 -5.83 13.18 -4.94
C GLN A 34 -4.70 13.09 -3.91
N GLN A 35 -4.10 11.90 -3.71
CA GLN A 35 -3.01 11.70 -2.76
C GLN A 35 -1.73 12.43 -3.14
N GLU A 36 -1.50 12.69 -4.43
CA GLU A 36 -0.33 13.46 -4.89
C GLU A 36 -0.22 14.83 -4.22
N HIS A 37 -1.36 15.49 -3.99
CA HIS A 37 -1.40 16.79 -3.29
C HIS A 37 -0.89 16.73 -1.85
N HIS A 38 -0.87 15.54 -1.24
CA HIS A 38 -0.48 15.34 0.16
C HIS A 38 0.95 14.84 0.33
N CYS A 39 1.46 14.06 -0.61
CA CYS A 39 2.72 13.33 -0.41
C CYS A 39 3.76 13.47 -1.54
N LEU A 40 3.36 13.78 -2.78
CA LEU A 40 4.26 13.69 -3.93
C LEU A 40 5.46 14.65 -3.82
N GLU A 41 5.23 15.91 -3.44
CA GLU A 41 6.30 16.90 -3.30
C GLU A 41 7.34 16.43 -2.27
N ARG A 42 6.86 15.92 -1.13
CA ARG A 42 7.72 15.40 -0.07
C ARG A 42 8.56 14.23 -0.55
N PHE A 43 7.94 13.27 -1.22
CA PHE A 43 8.62 12.07 -1.71
C PHE A 43 9.66 12.41 -2.77
N LYS A 44 9.39 13.36 -3.65
CA LYS A 44 10.38 13.86 -4.63
C LYS A 44 11.57 14.53 -3.97
N ASN A 45 11.32 15.39 -2.98
CA ASN A 45 12.36 16.22 -2.40
C ASN A 45 13.21 15.47 -1.36
N GLN A 46 12.63 14.48 -0.68
CA GLN A 46 13.26 13.78 0.45
C GLN A 46 13.48 12.28 0.18
N GLY A 47 13.06 11.76 -0.97
CA GLY A 47 13.20 10.35 -1.32
C GLY A 47 12.59 9.41 -0.26
N LEU A 48 13.32 8.35 0.07
CA LEU A 48 12.92 7.34 1.07
C LEU A 48 12.71 7.94 2.47
N GLN A 49 13.48 8.97 2.85
CA GLN A 49 13.30 9.64 4.14
C GLN A 49 11.93 10.33 4.21
N GLY A 50 11.48 10.95 3.12
CA GLY A 50 10.15 11.57 3.05
C GLY A 50 9.02 10.55 3.18
N VAL A 51 9.19 9.36 2.59
CA VAL A 51 8.23 8.26 2.72
C VAL A 51 8.22 7.72 4.15
N TYR A 52 9.39 7.50 4.75
CA TYR A 52 9.54 7.07 6.14
C TYR A 52 8.81 8.02 7.10
N GLU A 53 9.06 9.33 6.99
CA GLU A 53 8.41 10.32 7.87
C GLU A 53 6.90 10.38 7.70
N TYR A 54 6.42 10.26 6.45
CA TYR A 54 4.99 10.21 6.16
C TYR A 54 4.34 9.00 6.85
N TYR A 55 4.88 7.80 6.66
CA TYR A 55 4.29 6.60 7.28
C TYR A 55 4.51 6.53 8.78
N LEU A 56 5.60 7.10 9.31
CA LEU A 56 5.81 7.21 10.75
C LEU A 56 4.69 8.04 11.39
N LYS A 57 4.30 9.15 10.74
CA LYS A 57 3.15 9.95 11.18
C LYS A 57 1.84 9.14 11.12
N ILE A 58 1.56 8.48 9.99
CA ILE A 58 0.35 7.65 9.82
C ILE A 58 0.27 6.54 10.87
N ARG A 59 1.40 5.89 11.18
CA ARG A 59 1.49 4.86 12.24
C ARG A 59 0.93 5.36 13.57
N PHE A 60 1.30 6.57 13.96
CA PHE A 60 0.82 7.17 15.21
C PHE A 60 -0.64 7.63 15.12
N GLU A 61 -1.03 8.26 14.00
CA GLU A 61 -2.39 8.78 13.82
C GLU A 61 -3.44 7.66 13.72
N GLU A 62 -3.11 6.54 13.09
CA GLU A 62 -4.01 5.39 12.93
C GLU A 62 -3.83 4.34 14.02
N ASN A 63 -2.85 4.49 14.91
CA ASN A 63 -2.46 3.50 15.92
C ASN A 63 -2.32 2.09 15.34
N CYS A 64 -1.56 1.97 14.24
CA CYS A 64 -1.42 0.71 13.50
C CYS A 64 -0.11 -0.02 13.79
N GLY A 65 -0.11 -1.33 13.52
CA GLY A 65 1.04 -2.21 13.68
C GLY A 65 2.06 -2.11 12.55
N LEU A 66 2.45 -0.89 12.16
CA LEU A 66 3.42 -0.65 11.09
C LEU A 66 4.85 -0.58 11.63
N GLU A 67 5.71 -1.50 11.23
CA GLU A 67 7.15 -1.44 11.42
C GLU A 67 7.82 -0.80 10.20
N LEU A 68 8.79 0.07 10.45
CA LEU A 68 9.52 0.84 9.44
C LEU A 68 11.01 0.70 9.70
N GLU A 69 11.75 0.23 8.69
CA GLU A 69 13.19 0.07 8.73
C GLU A 69 13.81 0.75 7.50
N LEU A 70 14.55 1.83 7.72
CA LEU A 70 15.25 2.57 6.66
C LEU A 70 16.74 2.27 6.74
N GLN A 71 17.28 1.55 5.75
CA GLN A 71 18.70 1.19 5.69
C GLN A 71 19.17 0.93 4.26
N ASP A 72 20.41 1.30 3.93
CA ASP A 72 21.10 0.96 2.67
C ASP A 72 20.36 1.30 1.36
N GLY A 73 19.58 2.39 1.35
CA GLY A 73 18.75 2.79 0.20
C GLY A 73 17.50 1.92 0.02
N CYS A 74 17.04 1.30 1.11
CA CYS A 74 15.79 0.54 1.19
C CYS A 74 14.97 1.02 2.39
N LEU A 75 13.71 1.36 2.16
CA LEU A 75 12.70 1.46 3.20
C LEU A 75 11.89 0.17 3.20
N HIS A 76 12.08 -0.67 4.21
CA HIS A 76 11.23 -1.82 4.47
C HIS A 76 10.07 -1.40 5.38
N MET A 77 8.85 -1.75 4.97
CA MET A 77 7.63 -1.48 5.71
C MET A 77 6.88 -2.79 5.91
N PHE A 78 6.67 -3.17 7.18
CA PHE A 78 5.92 -4.38 7.54
C PHE A 78 4.68 -4.00 8.34
N MET A 79 3.51 -4.25 7.76
CA MET A 79 2.22 -4.06 8.41
C MET A 79 1.82 -5.36 9.10
N GLN A 80 1.86 -5.38 10.43
CA GLN A 80 1.47 -6.53 11.26
C GLN A 80 -0.05 -6.59 11.53
N ALA A 81 -0.73 -5.44 11.45
CA ALA A 81 -2.16 -5.31 11.66
C ALA A 81 -2.70 -4.09 10.89
N CYS A 82 -3.10 -4.30 9.63
CA CYS A 82 -3.70 -3.27 8.78
C CYS A 82 -5.03 -2.81 9.39
N PRO A 83 -5.16 -1.52 9.79
CA PRO A 83 -6.37 -1.04 10.46
C PRO A 83 -7.58 -1.05 9.53
N SER A 84 -7.37 -0.86 8.23
CA SER A 84 -8.43 -0.86 7.22
C SER A 84 -8.94 -2.27 6.92
N LEU A 85 -8.04 -3.24 6.66
CA LEU A 85 -8.47 -4.61 6.38
C LEU A 85 -9.08 -5.28 7.63
N ALA A 86 -8.52 -5.05 8.82
CA ALA A 86 -9.08 -5.59 10.06
C ALA A 86 -10.54 -5.15 10.26
N LYS A 87 -10.84 -3.85 10.06
CA LYS A 87 -12.21 -3.30 10.10
C LYS A 87 -13.08 -3.79 8.94
N ALA A 88 -12.49 -4.09 7.78
CA ALA A 88 -13.20 -4.62 6.62
C ALA A 88 -13.66 -6.06 6.87
N ILE A 89 -12.86 -6.86 7.57
CA ILE A 89 -13.16 -8.23 7.98
C ILE A 89 -14.18 -8.25 9.13
N ASP A 90 -14.04 -7.36 10.11
CA ASP A 90 -14.88 -7.29 11.32
C ASP A 90 -16.23 -6.58 11.11
N ASN A 91 -16.78 -6.58 9.89
CA ASN A 91 -18.07 -5.97 9.62
C ASN A 91 -19.04 -6.94 8.92
N ASP A 92 -20.31 -6.55 8.89
CA ASP A 92 -21.42 -7.32 8.35
C ASP A 92 -21.59 -7.24 6.82
N ALA A 93 -20.76 -6.45 6.15
CA ALA A 93 -20.82 -6.21 4.72
C ALA A 93 -20.12 -7.31 3.90
N GLY A 94 -19.26 -8.12 4.53
CA GLY A 94 -18.43 -9.12 3.85
C GLY A 94 -17.31 -8.47 3.03
N LEU A 95 -16.17 -9.17 2.93
CA LEU A 95 -14.94 -8.62 2.38
C LEU A 95 -14.92 -8.61 0.84
N CYS A 96 -14.56 -7.47 0.23
CA CYS A 96 -14.14 -7.40 -1.16
C CYS A 96 -12.85 -8.24 -1.36
N ARG A 97 -12.85 -9.24 -2.25
CA ARG A 97 -11.68 -10.10 -2.49
C ARG A 97 -10.44 -9.35 -2.95
N ARG A 98 -10.65 -8.19 -3.59
CA ARG A 98 -9.59 -7.30 -4.08
C ARG A 98 -9.36 -6.11 -3.17
N TYR A 99 -9.84 -6.14 -1.92
CA TYR A 99 -9.74 -5.02 -0.99
C TYR A 99 -8.31 -4.49 -0.91
N CYS A 100 -7.32 -5.35 -0.70
CA CYS A 100 -5.92 -4.95 -0.56
C CYS A 100 -5.30 -4.35 -1.84
N GLU A 101 -5.92 -4.50 -3.01
CA GLU A 101 -5.41 -3.94 -4.26
C GLU A 101 -5.52 -2.42 -4.34
N HIS A 102 -6.37 -1.80 -3.51
CA HIS A 102 -6.43 -0.34 -3.44
C HIS A 102 -5.09 0.26 -3.05
N CYS A 103 -4.36 -0.39 -2.14
CA CYS A 103 -3.05 0.08 -1.66
C CYS A 103 -2.06 0.30 -2.81
N PRO A 104 -1.65 -0.74 -3.58
CA PRO A 104 -0.78 -0.53 -4.73
C PRO A 104 -1.45 0.33 -5.81
N GLY A 105 -2.78 0.26 -5.97
CA GLY A 105 -3.52 1.05 -6.94
C GLY A 105 -3.33 2.56 -6.78
N TRP A 106 -3.31 3.06 -5.53
CA TRP A 106 -3.06 4.48 -5.27
C TRP A 106 -1.60 4.82 -4.96
N THR A 107 -0.82 3.92 -4.33
CA THR A 107 0.56 4.28 -3.94
C THR A 107 1.56 4.17 -5.08
N PHE A 108 1.42 3.18 -5.97
CA PHE A 108 2.42 2.93 -7.01
C PHE A 108 2.57 4.11 -7.99
N PRO A 109 1.50 4.76 -8.46
CA PRO A 109 1.66 5.91 -9.34
C PRO A 109 2.38 7.08 -8.65
N VAL A 110 2.10 7.33 -7.36
CA VAL A 110 2.80 8.36 -6.56
C VAL A 110 4.30 8.07 -6.47
N TYR A 111 4.68 6.83 -6.12
CA TYR A 111 6.09 6.46 -6.03
C TYR A 111 6.79 6.54 -7.39
N SER A 112 6.14 6.08 -8.45
CA SER A 112 6.67 6.18 -9.82
C SER A 112 6.94 7.64 -10.20
N LYS A 113 6.00 8.54 -9.91
CA LYS A 113 6.17 9.99 -10.13
C LYS A 113 7.26 10.60 -9.25
N ALA A 114 7.54 10.01 -8.09
CA ALA A 114 8.62 10.42 -7.19
C ALA A 114 9.99 9.84 -7.57
N GLY A 115 10.08 8.96 -8.57
CA GLY A 115 11.32 8.26 -8.92
C GLY A 115 11.70 7.16 -7.93
N LEU A 116 10.71 6.57 -7.25
CA LEU A 116 10.88 5.50 -6.27
C LEU A 116 10.29 4.19 -6.78
N TYR A 117 10.92 3.09 -6.38
CA TYR A 117 10.61 1.74 -6.84
C TYR A 117 10.11 0.89 -5.67
N ILE A 118 8.93 0.30 -5.80
CA ILE A 118 8.31 -0.49 -4.74
C ILE A 118 8.12 -1.93 -5.18
N ILE A 119 8.37 -2.84 -4.25
CA ILE A 119 7.89 -4.23 -4.27
C ILE A 119 6.90 -4.37 -3.12
N LYS A 120 5.74 -4.97 -3.37
CA LYS A 120 4.70 -5.19 -2.38
C LYS A 120 4.21 -6.62 -2.42
N ASP A 121 4.20 -7.26 -1.26
CA ASP A 121 3.53 -8.52 -1.00
C ASP A 121 2.22 -8.23 -0.26
N LEU A 122 1.10 -8.55 -0.89
CA LEU A 122 -0.23 -8.37 -0.31
C LEU A 122 -0.59 -9.49 0.66
N MET A 123 0.20 -10.56 0.73
CA MET A 123 -0.09 -11.76 1.52
C MET A 123 -1.50 -12.30 1.23
N GLU A 124 -2.13 -12.95 2.20
CA GLU A 124 -3.49 -13.46 2.06
C GLU A 124 -4.52 -12.33 2.18
N HIS A 125 -5.56 -12.38 1.35
CA HIS A 125 -6.57 -11.34 1.23
C HIS A 125 -7.41 -11.10 2.50
N ASP A 126 -7.49 -12.09 3.40
CA ASP A 126 -8.19 -12.03 4.70
C ASP A 126 -7.22 -12.02 5.90
N LEU A 127 -5.92 -11.87 5.63
CA LEU A 127 -4.90 -11.66 6.66
C LEU A 127 -4.55 -10.18 6.69
N PRO A 128 -4.75 -9.45 7.81
CA PRO A 128 -4.47 -8.02 7.91
C PRO A 128 -2.96 -7.72 8.00
N GLN A 129 -2.16 -8.37 7.15
CA GLN A 129 -0.71 -8.23 7.07
C GLN A 129 -0.29 -7.97 5.63
N CYS A 130 0.73 -7.14 5.45
CA CYS A 130 1.38 -6.96 4.17
C CYS A 130 2.79 -6.42 4.38
N GLN A 131 3.64 -6.54 3.38
CA GLN A 131 4.99 -6.02 3.43
C GLN A 131 5.36 -5.33 2.13
N SER A 132 6.25 -4.35 2.22
CA SER A 132 6.78 -3.67 1.05
C SER A 132 8.20 -3.20 1.26
N TRP A 133 8.94 -3.18 0.15
CA TRP A 133 10.30 -2.67 0.07
C TRP A 133 10.32 -1.54 -0.95
N LEU A 134 10.76 -0.37 -0.50
CA LEU A 134 10.89 0.84 -1.32
C LEU A 134 12.36 1.14 -1.55
N PHE A 135 12.72 1.49 -2.79
CA PHE A 135 14.08 1.80 -3.22
C PHE A 135 14.12 3.12 -3.97
N ASP A 136 15.25 3.81 -3.88
CA ASP A 136 15.61 4.97 -4.71
C ASP A 136 16.45 4.57 -5.94
N ASP A 137 16.78 3.28 -6.07
CA ASP A 137 17.56 2.69 -7.17
C ASP A 137 16.84 1.45 -7.72
N VAL A 138 16.55 1.46 -9.02
CA VAL A 138 15.85 0.37 -9.72
C VAL A 138 16.67 -0.93 -9.72
N GLN A 139 18.00 -0.86 -9.82
CA GLN A 139 18.83 -2.07 -9.85
C GLN A 139 18.81 -2.79 -8.49
N LYS A 140 18.73 -2.03 -7.39
CA LYS A 140 18.53 -2.61 -6.05
C LYS A 140 17.15 -3.24 -5.92
N ALA A 141 16.13 -2.58 -6.47
CA ALA A 141 14.78 -3.12 -6.48
C ALA A 141 14.69 -4.43 -7.29
N GLU A 142 15.28 -4.50 -8.49
CA GLU A 142 15.35 -5.71 -9.30
C GLU A 142 16.09 -6.85 -8.58
N CYS A 143 17.25 -6.55 -7.98
CA CYS A 143 17.98 -7.52 -7.17
C CYS A 143 17.12 -8.06 -6.01
N LYS A 144 16.41 -7.18 -5.30
CA LYS A 144 15.54 -7.61 -4.20
C LYS A 144 14.37 -8.44 -4.69
N LEU A 145 13.77 -8.06 -5.82
CA LEU A 145 12.65 -8.81 -6.40
C LEU A 145 13.09 -10.23 -6.78
N ALA A 146 14.27 -10.38 -7.40
CA ALA A 146 14.83 -11.69 -7.73
C ALA A 146 15.10 -12.53 -6.47
N GLU A 147 15.69 -11.95 -5.42
CA GLU A 147 15.90 -12.60 -4.11
C GLU A 147 14.57 -13.10 -3.51
N LEU A 148 13.55 -12.25 -3.52
CA LEU A 148 12.23 -12.57 -2.98
C LEU A 148 11.54 -13.68 -3.78
N GLN A 149 11.62 -13.64 -5.11
CA GLN A 149 11.06 -14.66 -6.00
C GLN A 149 11.77 -16.00 -5.83
N GLU A 150 13.09 -16.02 -5.65
CA GLU A 150 13.85 -17.24 -5.36
C GLU A 150 13.45 -17.85 -4.01
N LYS A 151 13.32 -17.01 -2.98
CA LYS A 151 12.96 -17.44 -1.62
C LYS A 151 11.48 -17.88 -1.52
N HIS A 152 10.62 -17.31 -2.35
CA HIS A 152 9.16 -17.52 -2.32
C HIS A 152 8.57 -17.74 -3.73
N PRO A 153 8.87 -18.87 -4.40
CA PRO A 153 8.56 -19.09 -5.82
C PRO A 153 7.06 -19.15 -6.16
N GLY A 154 6.17 -19.18 -5.16
CA GLY A 154 4.71 -19.15 -5.34
C GLY A 154 4.04 -17.80 -5.07
N ILE A 155 4.77 -16.81 -4.57
CA ILE A 155 4.21 -15.50 -4.21
C ILE A 155 4.26 -14.57 -5.42
N ARG A 156 3.12 -13.93 -5.72
CA ARG A 156 3.03 -12.88 -6.74
C ARG A 156 3.23 -11.51 -6.10
N PHE A 157 4.48 -11.05 -6.08
CA PHE A 157 4.81 -9.69 -5.68
C PHE A 157 4.26 -8.68 -6.72
N LYS A 158 3.70 -7.57 -6.25
CA LYS A 158 3.35 -6.41 -7.08
C LYS A 158 4.51 -5.43 -7.06
N HIS A 159 4.83 -4.81 -8.19
CA HIS A 159 5.86 -3.78 -8.29
C HIS A 159 5.51 -2.74 -9.37
N ASN A 160 6.21 -1.61 -9.38
CA ASN A 160 5.96 -0.49 -10.30
C ASN A 160 7.03 -0.29 -11.39
N PHE A 161 7.91 -1.27 -11.61
CA PHE A 161 9.01 -1.24 -12.58
C PHE A 161 9.06 -2.51 -13.41
#